data_AF-A0A399NSI2-F1
#
_entry.id   AF-A0A399NSI2-F1
#
_cell.length_a   1.000
_cell.length_b   1.000
_cell.length_c   1.000
_cell.angle_alpha   90.00
_cell.angle_beta   90.00
_cell.angle_gamma   90.00
#
_symmetry.space_group_name_H-M   'P 1'
#
loop_
_entity.id
_entity.type
_entity.pdbx_description
1 polymer ?
#
loop_
_entity_poly.entity_id
_entity_poly.type
_entity_poly.pdbx_seq_one_letter_code
_entity_poly.pdbx_strand_id
1 'polypeptide(L)'
;DYVTAHPGRYAATVGARSAGDGDPLDPARERALAALSAVLHGYRLGEADRIHALRMLRSVLHGFATLEVADDFQMATDIDVSFGWVVAFLDGGLRATAGGGRAS
;
A
#
# COMPACT_ATOMS: atom_id res chain seq x y z
N ASP A 1 8.93 -10.62 -1.34
CA ASP A 1 8.62 -11.33 -0.08
C ASP A 1 8.96 -10.55 1.18
N TYR A 2 8.28 -9.42 1.41
CA TYR A 2 8.34 -8.71 2.70
C TYR A 2 6.92 -8.38 3.18
N VAL A 3 6.05 -7.95 2.25
CA VAL A 3 4.63 -7.65 2.47
C VAL A 3 3.81 -8.91 2.80
N THR A 4 4.09 -10.04 2.14
CA THR A 4 3.44 -11.34 2.40
C THR A 4 3.84 -11.99 3.72
N ALA A 5 5.02 -11.66 4.24
CA ALA A 5 5.53 -12.26 5.47
C ALA A 5 5.12 -11.50 6.74
N HIS A 6 4.60 -10.27 6.61
CA HIS A 6 4.28 -9.40 7.75
C HIS A 6 3.07 -8.49 7.51
N PRO A 7 1.88 -9.03 7.22
CA PRO A 7 0.69 -8.26 6.85
C PRO A 7 0.33 -7.15 7.86
N GLY A 8 0.47 -7.39 9.17
CA GLY A 8 0.21 -6.39 10.22
C GLY A 8 1.26 -5.28 10.41
N ARG A 9 2.42 -5.31 9.74
CA ARG A 9 3.49 -4.29 9.95
C ARG A 9 3.27 -3.00 9.17
N TYR A 10 2.43 -2.99 8.14
CA TYR A 10 2.06 -1.73 7.48
C TYR A 10 1.25 -0.85 8.43
N ALA A 11 0.36 -1.44 9.24
CA ALA A 11 -0.42 -0.72 10.25
C ALA A 11 0.46 0.06 11.25
N ALA A 12 1.59 -0.52 11.65
CA ALA A 12 2.57 0.15 12.52
C ALA A 12 3.27 1.37 11.87
N THR A 13 3.24 1.52 10.55
CA THR A 13 3.88 2.64 9.83
C THR A 13 2.93 3.80 9.50
N VAL A 14 1.63 3.59 9.69
CA VAL A 14 0.56 4.50 9.25
C VAL A 14 0.14 5.52 10.32
N GLY A 15 0.45 5.24 11.59
CA GLY A 15 -0.20 5.86 12.75
C GLY A 15 0.06 7.33 13.05
N ALA A 16 0.84 8.08 12.26
CA ALA A 16 1.14 9.46 12.62
C ALA A 16 1.10 10.45 11.45
N ARG A 17 0.28 11.50 11.63
CA ARG A 17 0.28 12.68 10.77
C ARG A 17 1.59 13.44 11.00
N SER A 18 2.24 13.85 9.91
CA SER A 18 3.45 14.67 9.97
C SER A 18 3.13 15.99 10.69
N ALA A 19 3.91 16.34 11.71
CA ALA A 19 3.74 17.54 12.54
C ALA A 19 4.36 18.81 11.91
N GLY A 20 4.94 18.73 10.71
CA GLY A 20 5.64 19.80 10.03
C GLY A 20 7.10 19.44 9.72
N ASP A 21 7.88 20.41 9.23
CA ASP A 21 9.29 20.19 8.90
C ASP A 21 10.08 19.74 10.13
N GLY A 22 10.82 18.63 9.98
CA GLY A 22 11.63 18.06 11.04
C GLY A 22 10.88 17.09 11.96
N ASP A 23 9.75 16.53 11.51
CA ASP A 23 9.05 15.50 12.26
C ASP A 23 9.96 14.26 12.40
N PRO A 24 10.19 13.74 13.62
CA PRO A 24 10.90 12.48 13.85
C PRO A 24 10.39 11.28 13.03
N LEU A 25 9.16 11.36 12.54
CA LEU A 25 8.49 10.33 11.74
C LEU A 25 8.74 10.47 10.23
N ASP A 26 9.29 11.59 9.77
CA ASP A 26 9.61 11.81 8.35
C ASP A 26 10.52 10.72 7.76
N PRO A 27 11.61 10.30 8.41
CA PRO A 27 12.45 9.20 7.91
C PRO A 27 11.69 7.87 7.82
N ALA A 28 10.75 7.61 8.72
CA ALA A 28 9.93 6.40 8.68
C ALA A 28 8.93 6.43 7.52
N ARG A 29 8.31 7.60 7.30
CA ARG A 29 7.42 7.86 6.17
C ARG A 29 8.15 7.71 4.83
N GLU A 30 9.34 8.28 4.70
CA GLU A 30 10.16 8.15 3.49
C GLU A 30 10.55 6.70 3.21
N ARG A 31 10.97 5.96 4.23
CA ARG A 31 11.25 4.52 4.10
C ARG A 31 10.02 3.73 3.63
N ALA A 32 8.84 4.04 4.17
CA ALA A 32 7.60 3.39 3.73
C ALA A 32 7.28 3.70 2.26
N LEU A 33 7.38 4.97 1.85
CA LEU A 33 7.17 5.38 0.45
C LEU A 33 8.19 4.75 -0.50
N ALA A 34 9.46 4.64 -0.09
CA ALA A 34 10.50 3.97 -0.86
C ALA A 34 10.19 2.48 -1.02
N ALA A 35 9.76 1.80 0.05
CA ALA A 35 9.37 0.39 0.00
C ALA A 35 8.18 0.16 -0.96
N LEU A 36 7.14 0.99 -0.88
CA LEU A 36 5.99 0.92 -1.79
C LEU A 36 6.40 1.19 -3.25
N SER A 37 7.28 2.16 -3.48
CA SER A 37 7.79 2.47 -4.82
C SER A 37 8.61 1.31 -5.40
N ALA A 38 9.43 0.64 -4.56
CA ALA A 38 10.20 -0.52 -4.96
C ALA A 38 9.29 -1.71 -5.35
N VAL A 39 8.17 -1.93 -4.66
CA VAL A 39 7.16 -2.93 -5.05
C VAL A 39 6.62 -2.64 -6.46
N LEU A 40 6.34 -1.36 -6.76
CA LEU A 40 5.80 -0.95 -8.06
C LEU A 40 6.78 -1.11 -9.23
N HIS A 41 8.09 -1.11 -8.98
CA HIS A 41 9.09 -1.36 -10.03
C HIS A 41 8.93 -2.74 -10.68
N GLY A 42 8.38 -3.73 -9.96
CA GLY A 42 8.11 -5.07 -10.51
C GLY A 42 7.00 -5.11 -11.57
N TYR A 43 6.12 -4.10 -11.63
CA TYR A 43 4.96 -4.11 -12.52
C TYR A 43 5.21 -3.45 -13.88
N ARG A 44 6.42 -2.94 -14.17
CA ARG A 44 6.76 -2.31 -15.47
C ARG A 44 5.77 -1.23 -15.94
N LEU A 45 5.20 -0.48 -15.01
CA LEU A 45 4.27 0.62 -15.29
C LEU A 45 4.95 1.73 -16.09
N GLY A 46 4.18 2.36 -16.99
CA GLY A 46 4.59 3.60 -17.68
C GLY A 46 4.84 4.74 -16.70
N GLU A 47 5.71 5.68 -17.06
CA GLU A 47 6.15 6.75 -16.16
C GLU A 47 4.98 7.58 -15.61
N ALA A 48 4.01 7.91 -16.47
CA ALA A 48 2.81 8.65 -16.08
C ALA A 48 1.94 7.90 -15.04
N ASP A 49 1.96 6.57 -15.07
CA ASP A 49 1.08 5.74 -14.23
C ASP A 49 1.68 5.43 -12.84
N ARG A 50 3.01 5.58 -12.67
CA ARG A 50 3.71 5.21 -11.43
C ARG A 50 3.20 5.97 -10.21
N ILE A 51 2.98 7.28 -10.34
CA ILE A 51 2.47 8.10 -9.24
C ILE A 51 1.00 7.76 -8.93
N HIS A 52 0.19 7.45 -9.95
CA HIS A 52 -1.18 7.00 -9.75
C HIS A 52 -1.21 5.66 -8.99
N ALA A 53 -0.38 4.70 -9.39
CA ALA A 53 -0.23 3.41 -8.72
C ALA A 53 0.26 3.55 -7.28
N LEU A 54 1.24 4.43 -7.02
CA LEU A 54 1.75 4.68 -5.67
C LEU A 54 0.69 5.28 -4.76
N ARG A 55 -0.07 6.27 -5.26
CA ARG A 55 -1.19 6.88 -4.52
C ARG A 55 -2.27 5.86 -4.22
N MET A 56 -2.66 5.05 -5.21
CA MET A 56 -3.65 3.98 -5.05
C MET A 56 -3.22 2.98 -3.97
N LEU A 57 -2.02 2.41 -4.12
CA LEU A 57 -1.47 1.42 -3.18
C LEU A 57 -1.41 1.98 -1.76
N ARG A 58 -0.90 3.21 -1.59
CA ARG A 58 -0.84 3.86 -0.29
C ARG A 58 -2.22 4.07 0.32
N SER A 59 -3.20 4.55 -0.45
CA SER A 59 -4.56 4.83 0.02
C SER A 59 -5.27 3.56 0.48
N VAL A 60 -5.20 2.48 -0.29
CA VAL A 60 -5.85 1.20 0.04
C VAL A 60 -5.25 0.62 1.31
N LEU A 61 -3.92 0.52 1.39
CA LEU A 61 -3.24 0.00 2.58
C LEU A 61 -3.47 0.89 3.80
N HIS A 62 -3.49 2.21 3.63
CA HIS A 62 -3.76 3.16 4.72
C HIS A 62 -5.18 3.01 5.27
N GLY A 63 -6.18 2.91 4.39
CA GLY A 63 -7.57 2.70 4.78
C GLY A 63 -7.77 1.38 5.52
N PHE A 64 -7.22 0.28 4.98
CA PHE A 64 -7.30 -1.03 5.62
C PHE A 64 -6.67 -1.05 7.01
N ALA A 65 -5.44 -0.53 7.13
CA ALA A 65 -4.74 -0.44 8.42
C ALA A 65 -5.44 0.47 9.43
N THR A 66 -6.05 1.57 8.97
CA THR A 66 -6.79 2.49 9.85
C THR A 66 -8.00 1.80 10.45
N LEU A 67 -8.74 1.02 9.64
CA LEU A 67 -9.87 0.23 10.10
C LEU A 67 -9.44 -0.91 11.05
N GLU A 68 -8.33 -1.58 10.73
CA GLU A 68 -7.77 -2.64 11.58
C GLU A 68 -7.36 -2.13 12.96
N VAL A 69 -6.60 -1.03 13.01
CA VAL A 69 -6.09 -0.44 14.27
C VAL A 69 -7.22 0.11 15.13
N ALA A 70 -8.29 0.63 14.51
CA ALA A 70 -9.48 1.08 15.21
C ALA A 70 -10.36 -0.08 15.72
N ASP A 71 -10.01 -1.33 15.39
CA ASP A 71 -10.86 -2.51 15.57
C ASP A 71 -12.23 -2.34 14.88
N ASP A 72 -12.30 -1.57 13.79
CA ASP A 72 -13.57 -1.15 13.16
C ASP A 72 -14.18 -2.23 12.24
N PHE A 73 -13.46 -3.31 11.93
CA PHE A 73 -14.00 -4.37 11.07
C PHE A 73 -15.16 -5.12 11.73
N GLN A 74 -15.11 -5.37 13.04
CA GLN A 74 -16.20 -5.93 13.86
C GLN A 74 -17.01 -7.06 13.18
N MET A 75 -16.32 -7.94 12.47
CA MET A 75 -16.89 -9.05 11.70
C MET A 75 -16.15 -10.34 12.04
N ALA A 76 -16.83 -11.49 11.92
CA ALA A 76 -16.26 -12.80 12.26
C ALA A 76 -15.21 -13.31 11.25
N THR A 77 -14.97 -12.58 10.16
CA THR A 77 -14.01 -12.96 9.11
C THR A 77 -12.59 -12.61 9.53
N ASP A 78 -11.65 -13.51 9.26
CA ASP A 78 -10.24 -13.30 9.50
C ASP A 78 -9.69 -12.08 8.72
N ILE A 79 -9.02 -11.18 9.43
CA ILE A 79 -8.47 -9.94 8.89
C ILE A 79 -7.29 -10.23 7.96
N ASP A 80 -6.44 -11.21 8.27
CA ASP A 80 -5.30 -11.58 7.44
C ASP A 80 -5.76 -12.16 6.09
N VAL A 81 -6.85 -12.94 6.11
CA VAL A 81 -7.50 -13.41 4.87
C VAL A 81 -7.97 -12.21 4.04
N SER A 82 -8.66 -11.26 4.67
CA SER A 82 -9.15 -10.04 4.00
C SER A 82 -8.01 -9.19 3.42
N PHE A 83 -6.88 -9.10 4.12
CA PHE A 83 -5.69 -8.45 3.60
C PHE A 83 -5.11 -9.18 2.37
N GLY A 84 -5.13 -10.52 2.38
CA GLY A 84 -4.76 -11.33 1.22
C GLY A 84 -5.58 -10.99 -0.03
N TRP A 85 -6.88 -10.76 0.11
CA TRP A 85 -7.75 -10.30 -0.99
C TRP A 85 -7.34 -8.93 -1.53
N VAL A 86 -7.01 -7.98 -0.65
CA VAL A 86 -6.50 -6.66 -1.03
C VAL A 86 -5.23 -6.79 -1.88
N VAL A 87 -4.26 -7.59 -1.42
CA VAL A 87 -2.99 -7.80 -2.13
C VAL A 87 -3.21 -8.45 -3.49
N ALA A 88 -4.03 -9.49 -3.57
CA ALA A 88 -4.32 -10.19 -4.82
C ALA A 88 -5.02 -9.27 -5.84
N PHE A 89 -5.97 -8.45 -5.39
CA PHE A 89 -6.69 -7.51 -6.24
C PHE A 89 -5.76 -6.42 -6.79
N LEU A 90 -4.89 -5.86 -5.94
CA LEU A 90 -3.90 -4.87 -6.34
C LEU A 90 -2.89 -5.45 -7.34
N ASP A 91 -2.36 -6.65 -7.10
CA ASP A 91 -1.42 -7.32 -8.01
C ASP A 91 -2.05 -7.53 -9.40
N GLY A 92 -3.26 -8.08 -9.45
CA GLY A 92 -3.99 -8.28 -10.71
C GLY A 92 -4.26 -6.98 -11.46
N GLY A 93 -4.76 -5.95 -10.77
CA GLY A 93 -5.06 -4.64 -11.38
C GLY A 93 -3.80 -3.92 -11.90
N LEU A 94 -2.69 -4.00 -11.17
CA LEU A 94 -1.41 -3.42 -11.60
C LEU A 94 -0.84 -4.16 -12.82
N ARG A 95 -0.91 -5.50 -12.85
CA ARG A 95 -0.49 -6.30 -14.03
C ARG A 95 -1.34 -6.00 -15.26
N ALA A 96 -2.65 -5.88 -15.10
CA ALA A 96 -3.56 -5.53 -16.19
C ALA A 96 -3.24 -4.13 -16.75
N THR A 97 -2.96 -3.17 -15.87
CA THR A 97 -2.58 -1.81 -16.27
C THR A 97 -1.25 -1.78 -17.03
N ALA A 98 -0.27 -2.58 -16.59
CA ALA A 98 1.02 -2.70 -17.25
C ALA A 98 0.96 -3.37 -18.63
N GLY A 99 0.13 -4.41 -18.78
CA GLY A 99 -0.06 -5.14 -20.03
C GLY A 99 -1.00 -4.41 -21.01
N GLY A 100 -1.88 -3.55 -20.50
CA GLY A 100 -2.86 -2.80 -21.27
C GLY A 100 -2.41 -1.39 -21.65
N GLY A 101 -1.09 -1.15 -21.71
CA GLY A 101 -0.49 0.15 -22.07
C GLY A 101 -1.37 0.84 -23.10
N ARG A 102 -2.07 1.89 -22.66
CA ARG A 102 -3.10 2.53 -23.48
C ARG A 102 -2.41 2.91 -24.77
N ALA A 103 -2.85 2.30 -25.87
CA ALA A 103 -2.59 2.81 -27.20
C ALA A 103 -3.03 4.28 -27.16
N SER A 104 -2.04 5.17 -27.19
CA SER A 104 -2.21 6.58 -27.44
C SER A 104 -1.33 6.97 -28.60
#